data_AF-A0A2X2XLL3-F1
#
_entry.id   AF-A0A2X2XLL3-F1
#
_cell.length_a   1.000
_cell.length_b   1.000
_cell.length_c   1.000
_cell.angle_alpha   90.00
_cell.angle_beta   90.00
_cell.angle_gamma   90.00
#
_symmetry.space_group_name_H-M   'P 1'
#
loop_
_entity.id
_entity.type
_entity.pdbx_description
1 polymer ?
#
loop_
_entity_poly.entity_id
_entity_poly.type
_entity_poly.pdbx_seq_one_letter_code
_entity_poly.pdbx_strand_id
1 'polypeptide(L)'
;MLTNFFNRKKINLQLLFFALFLIFIIYQMTKSNNNNDKFIITNIKASFDGTILKKVDVRKNLFSHVTISRNNKADTLIFIGDYSDSVNIGDRIIKHKDSPFFYAVSNGKSSRKYIFELIPEPIFNNDKFPKAWKDSCKRNWKEAIIHE
;
A
#
# COMPACT_ATOMS: atom_id res chain seq x y z
N MET A 1 48.00 21.89 -38.38
CA MET A 1 46.64 21.51 -38.84
C MET A 1 46.07 20.31 -38.09
N LEU A 2 46.84 19.22 -37.90
CA LEU A 2 46.42 17.99 -37.17
C LEU A 2 46.02 18.22 -35.71
N THR A 3 46.73 19.05 -34.95
CA THR A 3 46.46 19.34 -33.53
C THR A 3 45.08 19.98 -33.29
N ASN A 4 44.66 20.90 -34.15
CA ASN A 4 43.33 21.52 -34.09
C ASN A 4 42.20 20.54 -34.44
N PHE A 5 42.47 19.56 -35.30
CA PHE A 5 41.50 18.52 -35.68
C PHE A 5 41.30 17.50 -34.56
N PHE A 6 42.38 17.07 -33.90
CA PHE A 6 42.31 16.20 -32.71
C PHE A 6 41.63 16.88 -31.52
N ASN A 7 41.92 18.16 -31.27
CA ASN A 7 41.24 18.92 -30.21
C ASN A 7 39.75 19.10 -30.49
N ARG A 8 39.35 19.41 -31.74
CA ARG A 8 37.93 19.47 -32.13
C ARG A 8 37.21 18.12 -31.94
N LYS A 9 37.84 17.01 -32.32
CA LYS A 9 37.27 15.66 -32.10
C LYS A 9 37.12 15.34 -30.61
N LYS A 10 38.10 15.71 -29.77
CA LYS A 10 38.04 15.50 -28.31
C LYS A 10 36.95 16.35 -27.65
N ILE A 11 36.81 17.61 -28.07
CA ILE A 11 35.73 18.50 -27.60
C ILE A 11 34.36 17.95 -28.04
N ASN A 12 34.23 17.48 -29.29
CA ASN A 12 32.99 16.87 -29.77
C ASN A 12 32.64 15.58 -29.00
N LEU A 13 33.64 14.77 -28.64
CA LEU A 13 33.44 13.56 -27.84
C LEU A 13 33.03 13.91 -26.39
N GLN A 14 33.64 14.92 -25.78
CA GLN A 14 33.27 15.39 -24.44
C GLN A 14 31.85 15.96 -24.42
N LEU A 15 31.46 16.73 -25.44
CA LEU A 15 30.09 17.24 -25.60
C LEU A 15 29.09 16.11 -25.78
N LEU A 16 29.45 15.04 -26.51
CA LEU A 16 28.62 13.85 -26.65
C LEU A 16 28.37 13.17 -25.30
N PHE A 17 29.43 12.94 -24.50
CA PHE A 17 29.29 12.35 -23.17
C PHE A 17 28.49 13.25 -22.22
N PHE A 18 28.67 14.57 -22.30
CA PHE A 18 27.91 15.52 -21.51
C PHE A 18 26.43 15.54 -21.90
N ALA A 19 26.11 15.47 -23.20
CA ALA A 19 24.75 15.36 -23.69
C ALA A 19 24.09 14.05 -23.23
N LEU A 20 24.80 12.92 -23.32
CA LEU A 20 24.31 11.63 -22.81
C LEU A 20 24.07 11.65 -21.30
N PHE A 21 24.96 12.30 -20.54
CA PHE A 21 24.80 12.48 -19.10
C PHE A 21 23.57 13.34 -18.77
N LEU A 22 23.36 14.44 -19.50
CA LEU A 22 22.17 15.29 -19.33
C LEU A 22 20.88 14.54 -19.69
N ILE A 23 20.87 13.76 -20.77
CA ILE A 23 19.74 12.90 -21.14
C ILE A 23 19.45 11.89 -20.03
N PHE A 24 20.50 11.30 -19.44
CA PHE A 24 20.34 10.38 -18.31
C PHE A 24 19.76 11.08 -17.07
N ILE A 25 20.22 12.29 -16.72
CA ILE A 25 19.65 13.06 -15.60
C ILE A 25 18.18 13.43 -15.88
N ILE A 26 17.87 13.92 -17.08
CA ILE A 26 16.48 14.23 -17.47
C ILE A 26 15.62 12.98 -17.44
N TYR A 27 16.13 11.83 -17.90
CA TYR A 27 15.43 10.55 -17.81
C TYR A 27 15.18 10.14 -16.35
N GLN A 28 16.15 10.30 -15.45
CA GLN A 28 15.96 9.98 -14.03
C GLN A 28 14.96 10.92 -13.33
N MET A 29 14.89 12.19 -13.77
CA MET A 29 13.91 13.18 -13.28
C MET A 29 12.51 12.99 -13.88
N THR A 30 12.42 12.61 -15.17
CA THR A 30 11.15 12.38 -15.89
C THR A 30 10.67 10.94 -15.83
N LYS A 31 11.48 10.03 -15.26
CA LYS A 31 11.01 8.78 -14.67
C LYS A 31 10.09 9.18 -13.53
N SER A 32 8.88 9.56 -13.92
CA SER A 32 7.69 9.58 -13.11
C SER A 32 7.79 8.37 -12.23
N ASN A 33 7.62 8.59 -10.93
CA ASN A 33 7.62 7.59 -9.89
C ASN A 33 6.47 6.65 -10.24
N ASN A 34 6.74 5.75 -11.18
CA ASN A 34 5.75 5.12 -12.03
C ASN A 34 5.02 4.21 -11.08
N ASN A 35 3.83 4.64 -10.66
CA ASN A 35 2.98 4.07 -9.64
C ASN A 35 3.47 2.70 -9.18
N ASN A 36 4.44 2.70 -8.26
CA ASN A 36 4.76 1.52 -7.48
C ASN A 36 3.66 1.41 -6.43
N ASP A 37 2.40 1.39 -6.92
CA ASP A 37 1.20 1.20 -6.14
C ASP A 37 1.35 -0.17 -5.55
N LYS A 38 1.89 -0.21 -4.33
CA LYS A 38 2.12 -1.47 -3.65
C LYS A 38 0.74 -2.05 -3.41
N PHE A 39 0.44 -3.17 -4.05
CA PHE A 39 -0.83 -3.84 -3.86
C PHE A 39 -0.75 -4.72 -2.61
N ILE A 40 -1.67 -4.52 -1.67
CA ILE A 40 -1.81 -5.36 -0.48
C ILE A 40 -3.13 -6.12 -0.59
N ILE A 41 -3.01 -7.42 -0.84
CA ILE A 41 -4.11 -8.38 -0.68
C ILE A 41 -4.34 -8.70 0.80
N THR A 42 -5.53 -9.25 1.09
CA THR A 42 -5.89 -9.77 2.42
C THR A 42 -4.88 -10.82 2.87
N ASN A 43 -3.99 -10.42 3.77
CA ASN A 43 -2.95 -11.26 4.35
C ASN A 43 -2.62 -10.79 5.76
N ILE A 44 -2.56 -11.73 6.70
CA ILE A 44 -2.38 -11.50 8.12
C ILE A 44 -1.01 -10.92 8.40
N LYS A 45 -0.01 -11.29 7.59
CA LYS A 45 1.37 -10.78 7.66
C LYS A 45 1.50 -9.36 7.10
N ALA A 46 0.51 -8.86 6.38
CA ALA A 46 0.55 -7.50 5.85
C ALA A 46 0.47 -6.47 6.98
N SER A 47 1.14 -5.33 6.80
CA SER A 47 1.02 -4.18 7.69
C SER A 47 1.03 -2.89 6.90
N PHE A 48 0.16 -1.96 7.31
CA PHE A 48 0.02 -0.67 6.69
C PHE A 48 -0.47 0.37 7.69
N ASP A 49 -0.12 1.61 7.41
CA ASP A 49 -0.54 2.79 8.15
C ASP A 49 -0.52 3.94 7.15
N GLY A 50 -1.64 4.60 6.99
CA GLY A 50 -1.79 5.69 6.03
C GLY A 50 -3.20 6.25 5.96
N THR A 51 -3.35 7.30 5.17
CA THR A 51 -4.62 8.04 5.02
C THR A 51 -5.27 7.69 3.70
N ILE A 52 -6.57 7.41 3.71
CA ILE A 52 -7.34 7.10 2.49
C ILE A 52 -7.38 8.33 1.59
N LEU A 53 -6.85 8.20 0.38
CA LEU A 53 -6.89 9.22 -0.66
C LEU A 53 -8.12 9.07 -1.57
N LYS A 54 -8.44 7.83 -1.95
CA LYS A 54 -9.55 7.52 -2.85
C LYS A 54 -10.08 6.10 -2.64
N LYS A 55 -11.36 5.91 -2.96
CA LYS A 55 -11.98 4.58 -3.11
C LYS A 55 -11.84 4.14 -4.56
N VAL A 56 -11.53 2.86 -4.77
CA VAL A 56 -11.27 2.28 -6.09
C VAL A 56 -12.26 1.16 -6.35
N ASP A 57 -12.94 1.27 -7.49
CA ASP A 57 -13.79 0.23 -8.03
C ASP A 57 -12.96 -0.69 -8.93
N VAL A 58 -12.94 -1.98 -8.61
CA VAL A 58 -12.25 -3.02 -9.38
C VAL A 58 -13.25 -3.92 -10.13
N ARG A 59 -14.55 -3.83 -9.82
CA ARG A 59 -15.65 -4.54 -10.49
C ARG A 59 -16.87 -3.65 -10.53
N LYS A 60 -17.32 -3.26 -11.73
CA LYS A 60 -18.43 -2.35 -12.01
C LYS A 60 -19.44 -2.20 -10.85
N ASN A 61 -19.42 -1.03 -10.22
CA ASN A 61 -20.27 -0.59 -9.11
C ASN A 61 -19.94 -1.23 -7.73
N LEU A 62 -18.74 -1.79 -7.55
CA LEU A 62 -18.32 -2.37 -6.26
C LEU A 62 -16.96 -1.81 -5.80
N PHE A 63 -17.04 -0.77 -4.97
CA PHE A 63 -15.88 -0.32 -4.23
C PHE A 63 -15.44 -1.41 -3.26
N SER A 64 -14.23 -1.91 -3.46
CA SER A 64 -13.64 -2.98 -2.63
C SER A 64 -12.21 -2.65 -2.22
N HIS A 65 -11.65 -1.58 -2.77
CA HIS A 65 -10.28 -1.17 -2.54
C HIS A 65 -10.19 0.31 -2.19
N VAL A 66 -9.13 0.67 -1.48
CA VAL A 66 -8.76 2.06 -1.20
C VAL A 66 -7.30 2.28 -1.52
N THR A 67 -6.99 3.43 -2.11
CA THR A 67 -5.61 3.92 -2.19
C THR A 67 -5.31 4.73 -0.94
N ILE A 68 -4.21 4.40 -0.27
CA ILE A 68 -3.73 5.16 0.87
C ILE A 68 -2.41 5.86 0.59
N SER A 69 -2.25 7.06 1.15
CA SER A 69 -0.97 7.73 1.27
C SER A 69 -0.24 7.23 2.51
N ARG A 70 1.05 6.96 2.38
CA ARG A 70 1.88 6.43 3.46
C ARG A 70 3.09 7.33 3.67
N ASN A 71 3.43 7.57 4.92
CA ASN A 71 4.58 8.41 5.24
C ASN A 71 5.88 7.83 4.63
N ASN A 72 6.56 8.64 3.80
CA ASN A 72 7.80 8.29 3.10
C ASN A 72 7.76 6.97 2.28
N LYS A 73 6.57 6.57 1.80
CA LYS A 73 6.38 5.37 0.98
C LYS A 73 5.47 5.71 -0.18
N ALA A 74 5.54 4.92 -1.25
CA ALA A 74 4.60 5.02 -2.36
C ALA A 74 3.17 4.79 -1.87
N ASP A 75 2.24 5.44 -2.56
CA ASP A 75 0.81 5.18 -2.39
C ASP A 75 0.55 3.68 -2.58
N THR A 76 -0.41 3.17 -1.81
CA THR A 76 -0.62 1.72 -1.68
C THR A 76 -2.09 1.43 -1.89
N LEU A 77 -2.40 0.51 -2.80
CA LEU A 77 -3.77 0.03 -3.02
C LEU A 77 -4.04 -1.16 -2.09
N ILE A 78 -5.09 -1.05 -1.30
CA ILE A 78 -5.45 -2.03 -0.26
C ILE A 78 -6.86 -2.53 -0.53
N PHE A 79 -7.02 -3.85 -0.58
CA PHE A 79 -8.34 -4.46 -0.56
C PHE A 79 -8.94 -4.37 0.85
N ILE A 80 -10.12 -3.76 0.97
CA ILE A 80 -10.87 -3.67 2.23
C ILE A 80 -12.26 -4.33 2.11
N GLY A 81 -12.56 -4.95 0.97
CA GLY A 81 -13.80 -5.69 0.74
C GLY A 81 -15.05 -4.84 0.98
N ASP A 82 -16.04 -5.44 1.62
CA ASP A 82 -17.36 -4.86 1.86
C ASP A 82 -17.32 -3.69 2.85
N TYR A 83 -16.21 -3.50 3.57
CA TYR A 83 -16.03 -2.37 4.48
C TYR A 83 -15.75 -1.04 3.77
N SER A 84 -15.76 -1.01 2.44
CA SER A 84 -15.47 0.19 1.65
C SER A 84 -16.43 1.34 1.94
N ASP A 85 -17.71 1.06 2.20
CA ASP A 85 -18.71 2.07 2.58
C ASP A 85 -18.58 2.53 4.02
N SER A 86 -17.99 1.68 4.87
CA SER A 86 -17.76 1.99 6.28
C SER A 86 -16.59 2.95 6.51
N VAL A 87 -15.70 3.15 5.53
CA VAL A 87 -14.56 4.07 5.63
C VAL A 87 -14.72 5.28 4.71
N ASN A 88 -14.13 6.41 5.09
CA ASN A 88 -14.22 7.66 4.33
C ASN A 88 -12.85 8.11 3.81
N ILE A 89 -12.86 8.88 2.72
CA ILE A 89 -11.67 9.60 2.27
C ILE A 89 -11.22 10.54 3.39
N GLY A 90 -9.92 10.54 3.69
CA GLY A 90 -9.34 11.27 4.81
C GLY A 90 -9.26 10.47 6.13
N ASP A 91 -9.92 9.30 6.23
CA ASP A 91 -9.71 8.41 7.39
C ASP A 91 -8.29 7.84 7.37
N ARG A 92 -7.68 7.70 8.55
CA ARG A 92 -6.42 6.96 8.72
C ARG A 92 -6.74 5.49 8.94
N ILE A 93 -6.15 4.61 8.14
CA ILE A 93 -6.27 3.16 8.33
C ILE A 93 -4.96 2.55 8.81
N ILE A 94 -5.05 1.64 9.77
CA ILE A 94 -3.91 1.02 10.43
C ILE A 94 -4.16 -0.50 10.50
N LYS A 95 -3.19 -1.28 10.04
CA LYS A 95 -3.15 -2.73 10.23
C LYS A 95 -1.81 -3.12 10.80
N HIS A 96 -1.85 -3.76 11.97
CA HIS A 96 -0.67 -4.37 12.58
C HIS A 96 -0.29 -5.67 11.88
N LYS A 97 1.00 -5.96 11.88
CA LYS A 97 1.53 -7.24 11.41
C LYS A 97 0.97 -8.38 12.27
N ASP A 98 0.66 -9.50 11.63
CA ASP A 98 0.15 -10.73 12.27
C ASP A 98 -1.20 -10.54 13.00
N SER A 99 -1.91 -9.45 12.69
CA SER A 99 -3.30 -9.19 13.13
C SER A 99 -4.28 -9.48 11.98
N PRO A 100 -5.39 -10.20 12.23
CA PRO A 100 -6.45 -10.38 11.23
C PRO A 100 -7.36 -9.14 11.13
N PHE A 101 -7.12 -8.09 11.93
CA PHE A 101 -7.93 -6.87 11.96
C PHE A 101 -7.18 -5.67 11.40
N PHE A 102 -7.94 -4.75 10.81
CA PHE A 102 -7.51 -3.38 10.56
C PHE A 102 -8.40 -2.40 11.33
N TYR A 103 -7.90 -1.19 11.53
CA TYR A 103 -8.56 -0.12 12.25
C TYR A 103 -8.71 1.08 11.34
N ALA A 104 -9.86 1.74 11.35
CA ALA A 104 -10.07 3.03 10.70
C ALA A 104 -10.31 4.11 11.75
N VAL A 105 -9.59 5.22 11.65
CA VAL A 105 -9.68 6.37 12.55
C VAL A 105 -10.15 7.57 11.74
N SER A 106 -11.35 8.03 12.02
CA SER A 106 -11.88 9.27 11.44
C SER A 106 -11.45 10.46 12.30
N ASN A 107 -11.15 11.60 11.68
CA ASN A 107 -10.76 12.81 12.40
C ASN A 107 -11.77 13.15 13.52
N GLY A 108 -11.30 13.13 14.77
CA GLY A 108 -12.10 13.45 15.96
C GLY A 108 -13.02 12.34 16.48
N LYS A 109 -12.98 11.11 15.94
CA LYS A 109 -13.78 9.97 16.39
C LYS A 109 -12.93 8.81 16.93
N SER A 110 -13.55 7.94 17.72
CA SER A 110 -12.97 6.67 18.17
C SER A 110 -12.62 5.76 16.99
N SER A 111 -11.56 4.96 17.15
CA SER A 111 -11.16 3.98 16.14
C SER A 111 -12.23 2.90 15.98
N ARG A 112 -12.50 2.53 14.73
CA ARG A 112 -13.40 1.42 14.37
C ARG A 112 -12.56 0.23 13.93
N LYS A 113 -12.89 -0.96 14.44
CA LYS A 113 -12.17 -2.22 14.20
C LYS A 113 -12.93 -3.06 13.18
N TYR A 114 -12.23 -3.55 12.16
CA TYR A 114 -12.79 -4.33 11.06
C TYR A 114 -11.98 -5.59 10.83
N ILE A 115 -12.62 -6.61 10.25
CA ILE A 115 -11.96 -7.85 9.87
C ILE A 115 -11.24 -7.63 8.54
N PHE A 116 -9.95 -7.94 8.49
CA PHE A 116 -9.13 -7.89 7.27
C PHE A 116 -8.97 -9.26 6.62
N GLU A 117 -8.84 -10.31 7.44
CA GLU A 117 -8.72 -11.68 6.97
C GLU A 117 -9.49 -12.62 7.89
N LEU A 118 -10.29 -13.51 7.29
CA LEU A 118 -11.00 -14.54 8.02
C LEU A 118 -10.06 -15.69 8.35
N ILE A 119 -10.10 -16.17 9.60
CA ILE A 119 -9.42 -17.41 9.97
C ILE A 119 -10.36 -18.57 9.60
N PRO A 120 -9.96 -19.49 8.70
CA PRO A 120 -10.79 -20.62 8.32
C PRO A 120 -11.17 -21.49 9.53
N GLU A 121 -12.43 -21.92 9.58
CA GLU A 121 -12.95 -22.76 10.66
C GLU A 121 -12.11 -24.04 10.90
N PRO A 122 -11.63 -24.78 9.88
CA PRO A 122 -10.79 -25.94 10.11
C PRO A 122 -9.48 -25.62 10.83
N ILE A 123 -8.91 -24.42 10.60
CA ILE A 123 -7.69 -23.96 11.26
C ILE A 123 -8.01 -23.58 12.70
N PHE A 124 -9.10 -22.85 12.91
CA PHE A 124 -9.55 -22.44 14.24
C PHE A 124 -9.90 -23.64 15.14
N ASN A 125 -10.55 -24.66 14.57
CA ASN A 125 -10.97 -25.85 15.31
C ASN A 125 -9.84 -26.86 15.52
N ASN A 126 -8.71 -26.74 14.82
CA ASN A 126 -7.56 -27.63 15.00
C ASN A 126 -7.06 -27.65 16.45
N ASP A 127 -6.75 -28.84 16.98
CA ASP A 127 -6.25 -29.02 18.35
C ASP A 127 -4.85 -28.41 18.56
N LYS A 128 -4.07 -28.28 17.48
CA LYS A 128 -2.76 -27.62 17.48
C LYS A 128 -2.85 -26.09 17.45
N PHE A 129 -4.05 -25.53 17.24
CA PHE A 129 -4.22 -24.08 17.24
C PHE A 129 -4.12 -23.55 18.67
N PRO A 130 -3.24 -22.58 18.96
CA PRO A 130 -2.97 -22.15 20.34
C PRO A 130 -4.23 -21.72 21.09
N LYS A 131 -4.47 -22.30 22.27
CA LYS A 131 -5.68 -22.02 23.07
C LYS A 131 -5.84 -20.54 23.41
N ALA A 132 -4.74 -19.87 23.77
CA ALA A 132 -4.71 -18.43 24.02
C ALA A 132 -5.17 -17.60 22.78
N TRP A 133 -4.85 -18.07 21.57
CA TRP A 133 -5.33 -17.46 20.34
C TRP A 133 -6.81 -17.75 20.09
N LYS A 134 -7.32 -18.96 20.40
CA LYS A 134 -8.76 -19.25 20.31
C LYS A 134 -9.58 -18.33 21.18
N ASP A 135 -9.15 -18.14 22.43
CA ASP A 135 -9.85 -17.27 23.39
C ASP A 135 -9.76 -15.79 22.99
N SER A 136 -8.60 -15.36 22.48
CA SER A 136 -8.41 -14.03 21.91
C SER A 136 -9.33 -13.80 20.71
N CYS A 137 -9.48 -14.78 19.81
CA CYS A 137 -10.38 -14.66 18.67
C CYS A 137 -11.84 -14.50 19.13
N LYS A 138 -12.33 -15.34 20.05
CA LYS A 138 -13.70 -15.25 20.57
C LYS A 138 -14.07 -13.88 21.13
N ARG A 139 -13.12 -13.17 21.75
CA ARG A 139 -13.33 -11.82 22.29
C ARG A 139 -13.14 -10.74 21.23
N ASN A 140 -11.99 -10.75 20.54
CA ASN A 140 -11.62 -9.71 19.59
C ASN A 140 -12.55 -9.61 18.39
N TRP A 141 -13.14 -10.73 17.97
CA TRP A 141 -14.09 -10.77 16.86
C TRP A 141 -15.46 -10.21 17.23
N LYS A 142 -15.88 -10.27 18.51
CA LYS A 142 -17.14 -9.63 18.95
C LYS A 142 -17.10 -8.11 18.88
N GLU A 143 -15.91 -7.54 19.01
CA GLU A 143 -15.68 -6.09 18.95
C GLU A 143 -15.45 -5.59 17.52
N ALA A 144 -15.30 -6.49 16.54
CA ALA A 144 -15.12 -6.12 15.15
C ALA A 144 -16.48 -5.88 14.49
N ILE A 145 -16.57 -4.84 13.66
CA ILE A 145 -17.75 -4.59 12.85
C ILE A 145 -17.85 -5.67 11.77
N ILE A 146 -19.01 -6.32 11.68
CA ILE A 146 -19.34 -7.33 10.68
C ILE A 146 -20.32 -6.68 9.72
N HIS A 147 -20.04 -6.73 8.41
CA HIS A 147 -21.01 -6.38 7.38
C HIS A 147 -21.91 -7.60 7.15
N GLU A 148 -23.22 -7.43 7.38
CA GLU A 148 -24.26 -8.39 6.97
C GLU A 148 -24.58 -8.26 5.48
#